data_AF-A0A6N8FLY9-F1
#
_entry.id   AF-A0A6N8FLY9-F1
#
_cell.length_a   1.000
_cell.length_b   1.000
_cell.length_c   1.000
_cell.angle_alpha   90.00
_cell.angle_beta   90.00
_cell.angle_gamma   90.00
#
_symmetry.space_group_name_H-M   'P 1'
#
loop_
_entity.id
_entity.type
_entity.pdbx_description
1 polymer ?
#
loop_
_entity_poly.entity_id
_entity_poly.type
_entity_poly.pdbx_seq_one_letter_code
_entity_poly.pdbx_strand_id
1 'polypeptide(L)'
;MNQLNNYEIEDVFHSFNTIDVSEVDEKEMLSNILEGIDKSKKKKKYVALMNPILSSITIALFLVVGGYILYNKVILDDMGLNRGMNTEVEGNWEVTSPFTVEVDGVERVFRGVKGEVAFLDMELTAGNPGKTRWFFWGDDLEQLNEENFILVGIHRETGEEIILVDSNGWEMIGYPENDYLGILEAQSSQHTVITFPSSGLWRLDAYIGEKLFGTIVVEVKD
;
A
#
# COMPACT_ATOMS: atom_id res chain seq x y z
N MET A 1 -29.41 -26.43 78.40
CA MET A 1 -30.22 -27.67 78.35
C MET A 1 -31.26 -27.49 77.27
N ASN A 2 -31.11 -28.22 76.17
CA ASN A 2 -32.19 -28.89 75.45
C ASN A 2 -31.50 -29.78 74.40
N GLN A 3 -31.35 -31.05 74.77
CA GLN A 3 -31.06 -32.12 73.83
C GLN A 3 -32.30 -32.24 72.93
N LEU A 4 -32.17 -31.87 71.67
CA LEU A 4 -33.14 -32.22 70.65
C LEU A 4 -32.72 -33.56 70.03
N ASN A 5 -33.64 -34.50 70.16
CA ASN A 5 -33.55 -35.93 69.96
C ASN A 5 -33.02 -36.36 68.58
N ASN A 6 -32.05 -37.29 68.56
CA ASN A 6 -31.68 -38.08 67.38
C ASN A 6 -32.85 -38.86 66.75
N TYR A 7 -33.99 -38.97 67.44
CA TYR A 7 -35.20 -39.66 66.98
C TYR A 7 -35.88 -38.96 65.78
N GLU A 8 -35.76 -37.64 65.62
CA GLU A 8 -36.41 -36.94 64.49
C GLU A 8 -35.67 -37.11 63.16
N ILE A 9 -34.35 -37.37 63.19
CA ILE A 9 -33.56 -37.53 61.97
C ILE A 9 -33.79 -38.92 61.36
N GLU A 10 -33.90 -39.97 62.19
CA GLU A 10 -34.21 -41.33 61.72
C GLU A 10 -35.62 -41.45 61.11
N ASP A 11 -36.61 -40.74 61.65
CA ASP A 11 -37.97 -40.72 61.11
C ASP A 11 -38.05 -40.05 59.73
N VAL A 12 -37.23 -39.01 59.49
CA VAL A 12 -37.13 -38.36 58.18
C VAL A 12 -36.48 -39.30 57.16
N PHE A 13 -35.45 -40.06 57.55
CA PHE A 13 -34.81 -41.02 56.64
C PHE A 13 -35.70 -42.23 56.32
N HIS A 14 -36.53 -42.69 57.25
CA HIS A 14 -37.50 -43.75 57.00
C HIS A 14 -38.73 -43.29 56.20
N SER A 15 -38.98 -41.98 56.10
CA SER A 15 -40.07 -41.41 55.29
C SER A 15 -39.78 -41.34 53.78
N PHE A 16 -38.52 -41.56 53.38
CA PHE A 16 -38.20 -41.71 51.96
C PHE A 16 -38.61 -43.11 51.54
N ASN A 17 -39.84 -43.22 51.04
CA ASN A 17 -40.26 -44.34 50.21
C ASN A 17 -39.14 -44.65 49.22
N THR A 18 -38.54 -45.83 49.34
CA THR A 18 -37.79 -46.44 48.24
C THR A 18 -38.77 -46.46 47.08
N ILE A 19 -38.54 -45.57 46.12
CA ILE A 19 -39.29 -45.57 44.87
C ILE A 19 -39.05 -46.97 44.30
N ASP A 20 -40.12 -47.76 44.22
CA ASP A 20 -40.09 -49.08 43.60
C ASP A 20 -39.98 -48.83 42.10
N VAL A 21 -38.74 -48.64 41.64
CA VAL A 21 -38.41 -48.38 40.25
C VAL A 21 -38.60 -49.71 39.53
N SER A 22 -39.55 -49.78 38.61
CA SER A 22 -39.75 -51.00 37.83
C SER A 22 -38.50 -51.31 37.01
N GLU A 23 -38.25 -52.58 36.68
CA GLU A 23 -37.09 -52.95 35.82
C GLU A 23 -37.08 -52.20 34.48
N VAL A 24 -38.25 -51.72 34.02
CA VAL A 24 -38.40 -50.93 32.80
C VAL A 24 -37.87 -49.51 33.02
N ASP A 25 -38.24 -48.88 34.12
CA ASP A 25 -37.80 -47.53 34.48
C ASP A 25 -36.29 -47.49 34.79
N GLU A 26 -35.76 -48.55 35.41
CA GLU A 26 -34.32 -48.66 35.69
C GLU A 26 -33.50 -48.73 34.39
N LYS A 27 -33.97 -49.49 33.39
CA LYS A 27 -33.33 -49.59 32.07
C LYS A 27 -33.40 -48.28 31.30
N GLU A 28 -34.52 -47.56 31.38
CA GLU A 28 -34.67 -46.26 30.73
C GLU A 28 -33.74 -45.21 31.38
N MET A 29 -33.65 -45.21 32.70
CA MET A 29 -32.77 -44.32 33.44
C MET A 29 -31.29 -44.60 33.15
N LEU A 30 -30.89 -45.88 33.09
CA LEU A 30 -29.54 -46.30 32.68
C LEU A 30 -29.22 -45.91 31.23
N SER A 31 -30.17 -46.07 30.32
CA SER A 31 -30.02 -45.66 28.91
C SER A 31 -29.77 -44.15 28.81
N ASN A 32 -30.55 -43.34 29.52
CA ASN A 32 -30.41 -41.88 29.52
C ASN A 32 -29.08 -41.42 30.13
N ILE A 33 -28.60 -42.08 31.19
CA ILE A 33 -27.29 -41.81 31.80
C ILE A 33 -26.15 -42.18 30.83
N LEU A 34 -26.23 -43.35 30.19
CA LEU A 34 -25.23 -43.81 29.21
C LEU A 34 -25.16 -42.89 27.98
N GLU A 35 -26.30 -42.43 27.48
CA GLU A 35 -26.38 -41.49 26.37
C GLU A 35 -25.77 -40.12 26.73
N GLY A 36 -25.97 -39.66 27.97
CA GLY A 36 -25.33 -38.45 28.50
C GLY A 36 -23.80 -38.57 28.60
N ILE A 37 -23.30 -39.73 29.04
CA ILE A 37 -21.85 -39.99 29.16
C ILE A 37 -21.18 -40.03 27.78
N ASP A 38 -21.81 -40.65 26.77
CA ASP A 38 -21.24 -40.76 25.42
C ASP A 38 -21.19 -39.40 24.69
N LYS A 39 -22.21 -38.56 24.86
CA LYS A 39 -22.22 -37.17 24.36
C LYS A 39 -21.09 -36.32 24.96
N SER A 40 -20.69 -36.57 26.22
CA SER A 40 -19.58 -35.84 26.87
C SER A 40 -18.19 -36.24 26.32
N LYS A 41 -18.01 -37.51 25.94
CA LYS A 41 -16.74 -38.01 25.38
C LYS A 41 -16.47 -37.47 23.96
N LYS A 42 -17.51 -37.29 23.14
CA LYS A 42 -17.38 -36.67 21.81
C LYS A 42 -16.93 -35.20 21.85
N LYS A 43 -17.41 -34.41 22.83
CA LYS A 43 -16.97 -33.01 22.99
C LYS A 43 -15.52 -32.87 23.45
N LYS A 44 -15.03 -33.75 24.33
CA LYS A 44 -13.62 -33.72 24.80
C LYS A 44 -12.61 -34.10 23.72
N LYS A 45 -12.96 -35.02 22.81
CA LYS A 45 -12.06 -35.48 21.74
C LYS A 45 -11.80 -34.40 20.68
N TYR A 46 -12.76 -33.51 20.44
CA TYR A 46 -12.63 -32.39 19.49
C TYR A 46 -11.71 -31.28 20.02
N VAL A 47 -11.72 -31.01 21.32
CA VAL A 47 -10.87 -29.97 21.93
C VAL A 47 -9.42 -30.45 22.10
N ALA A 48 -9.21 -31.75 22.33
CA ALA A 48 -7.85 -32.33 22.47
C ALA A 48 -7.09 -32.51 21.15
N LEU A 49 -7.78 -32.50 20.00
CA LEU A 49 -7.18 -32.61 18.66
C LEU A 49 -6.80 -31.25 18.05
N MET A 50 -7.16 -30.13 18.68
CA MET A 50 -6.64 -28.82 18.34
C MET A 50 -5.25 -28.62 18.95
N ASN A 51 -4.26 -29.25 18.31
CA ASN A 51 -2.84 -29.11 18.64
C ASN A 51 -2.37 -27.63 18.60
N PRO A 52 -1.28 -27.27 19.32
CA PRO A 52 -0.61 -25.96 19.22
C PRO A 52 -0.14 -25.56 17.80
N ILE A 53 -0.16 -26.51 16.85
CA ILE A 53 0.16 -26.31 15.44
C ILE A 53 -0.96 -25.54 14.70
N LEU A 54 -2.23 -25.77 15.03
CA LEU A 54 -3.35 -25.01 14.43
C LEU A 54 -3.34 -23.55 14.88
N SER A 55 -2.92 -23.31 16.13
CA SER A 55 -2.66 -21.97 16.66
C SER A 55 -1.51 -21.27 15.93
N SER A 56 -0.38 -21.96 15.71
CA SER A 56 0.75 -21.35 14.99
C SER A 56 0.41 -21.04 13.53
N ILE A 57 -0.34 -21.92 12.86
CA ILE A 57 -0.79 -21.70 11.48
C ILE A 57 -1.78 -20.53 11.41
N THR A 58 -2.73 -20.42 12.35
CA THR A 58 -3.65 -19.27 12.37
C THR A 58 -2.95 -17.96 12.70
N ILE A 59 -1.98 -17.95 13.61
CA ILE A 59 -1.16 -16.78 13.90
C ILE A 59 -0.31 -16.39 12.67
N ALA A 60 0.33 -17.35 12.00
CA ALA A 60 1.09 -17.10 10.78
C ALA A 60 0.19 -16.56 9.65
N LEU A 61 -1.02 -17.10 9.49
CA LEU A 61 -2.00 -16.59 8.54
C LEU A 61 -2.43 -15.16 8.89
N PHE A 62 -2.65 -14.87 10.18
CA PHE A 62 -2.97 -13.53 10.65
C PHE A 62 -1.82 -12.54 10.46
N LEU A 63 -0.56 -12.97 10.60
CA LEU A 63 0.60 -12.14 10.33
C LEU A 63 0.84 -11.91 8.84
N VAL A 64 0.58 -12.91 7.99
CA VAL A 64 0.67 -12.76 6.53
C VAL A 64 -0.47 -11.91 6.01
N VAL A 65 -1.72 -12.19 6.40
CA VAL A 65 -2.91 -11.43 5.95
C VAL A 65 -2.93 -10.05 6.61
N GLY A 66 -2.71 -9.97 7.92
CA GLY A 66 -2.66 -8.71 8.65
C GLY A 66 -1.44 -7.87 8.24
N GLY A 67 -0.28 -8.49 8.03
CA GLY A 67 0.91 -7.82 7.49
C GLY A 67 0.72 -7.36 6.05
N TYR A 68 0.03 -8.14 5.20
CA TYR A 68 -0.35 -7.73 3.85
C TYR A 68 -1.33 -6.56 3.86
N ILE A 69 -2.33 -6.58 4.76
CA ILE A 69 -3.28 -5.47 4.93
C ILE A 69 -2.55 -4.22 5.47
N LEU A 70 -1.63 -4.36 6.43
CA LEU A 70 -0.86 -3.23 6.96
C LEU A 70 0.12 -2.67 5.92
N TYR A 71 0.81 -3.54 5.17
CA TYR A 71 1.68 -3.14 4.06
C TYR A 71 0.88 -2.35 3.01
N ASN A 72 -0.28 -2.85 2.61
CA ASN A 72 -1.12 -2.14 1.64
C ASN A 72 -1.73 -0.83 2.17
N LYS A 73 -2.06 -0.73 3.46
CA LYS A 73 -2.77 0.44 4.02
C LYS A 73 -1.86 1.49 4.68
N VAL A 74 -0.64 1.12 5.06
CA VAL A 74 0.29 2.03 5.75
C VAL A 74 1.48 2.37 4.87
N ILE A 75 1.99 1.41 4.10
CA ILE A 75 3.16 1.63 3.26
C ILE A 75 2.75 2.07 1.85
N LEU A 76 1.71 1.48 1.25
CA LEU A 76 1.24 1.91 -0.08
C LEU A 76 0.30 3.13 -0.08
N ASP A 77 -0.47 3.37 0.97
CA ASP A 77 -1.31 4.59 1.08
C ASP A 77 -0.47 5.84 1.37
N ASP A 78 0.64 5.71 2.11
CA ASP A 78 1.58 6.83 2.38
C ASP A 78 2.49 7.10 1.17
N MET A 79 2.75 6.09 0.32
CA MET A 79 3.40 6.23 -0.98
C MET A 79 2.47 6.58 -2.15
N GLY A 80 1.15 6.66 -1.95
CA GLY A 80 0.18 7.04 -3.00
C GLY A 80 -0.01 6.04 -4.16
N LEU A 81 0.64 4.87 -4.14
CA LEU A 81 0.69 3.92 -5.26
C LEU A 81 -0.50 2.95 -5.34
N ASN A 82 -1.45 2.98 -4.39
CA ASN A 82 -2.62 2.09 -4.41
C ASN A 82 -3.96 2.86 -4.41
N ARG A 83 -3.98 4.01 -5.09
CA ARG A 83 -5.24 4.63 -5.51
C ARG A 83 -5.83 3.77 -6.63
N GLY A 84 -6.69 2.84 -6.21
CA GLY A 84 -7.29 1.82 -7.06
C GLY A 84 -7.81 2.31 -8.41
N MET A 85 -7.63 1.43 -9.40
CA MET A 85 -8.42 1.34 -10.63
C MET A 85 -9.86 1.82 -10.40
N ASN A 86 -10.28 2.79 -11.23
CA ASN A 86 -11.59 3.48 -11.24
C ASN A 86 -11.68 4.74 -10.36
N THR A 87 -10.64 5.56 -10.34
CA THR A 87 -10.86 7.00 -10.22
C THR A 87 -10.54 7.58 -11.59
N GLU A 88 -11.47 8.28 -12.23
CA GLU A 88 -11.09 9.27 -13.24
C GLU A 88 -9.88 10.01 -12.70
N VAL A 89 -8.76 9.99 -13.42
CA VAL A 89 -7.53 10.64 -12.98
C VAL A 89 -7.83 12.13 -12.96
N GLU A 90 -8.32 12.61 -11.83
CA GLU A 90 -8.82 13.95 -11.59
C GLU A 90 -7.60 14.87 -11.48
N GLY A 91 -7.09 15.24 -12.64
CA GLY A 91 -5.97 16.17 -12.82
C GLY A 91 -6.23 17.00 -14.06
N ASN A 92 -5.69 18.22 -14.12
CA ASN A 92 -5.71 18.99 -15.35
C ASN A 92 -4.85 18.24 -16.39
N TRP A 93 -5.49 17.69 -17.43
CA TRP A 93 -4.85 16.96 -18.53
C TRP A 93 -4.49 17.86 -19.72
N GLU A 94 -4.52 19.17 -19.53
CA GLU A 94 -4.02 20.13 -20.51
C GLU A 94 -2.49 20.01 -20.61
N VAL A 95 -1.99 19.88 -21.84
CA VAL A 95 -0.56 19.84 -22.12
C VAL A 95 0.11 21.06 -21.48
N THR A 96 1.09 20.83 -20.63
CA THR A 96 1.77 21.91 -19.90
C THR A 96 2.41 22.86 -20.90
N SER A 97 2.13 24.15 -20.73
CA SER A 97 2.61 25.18 -21.65
C SER A 97 4.14 25.23 -21.66
N PRO A 98 4.76 25.40 -22.84
CA PRO A 98 6.19 25.63 -22.91
C PRO A 98 6.53 27.09 -22.56
N PHE A 99 7.80 27.33 -22.23
CA PHE A 99 8.39 28.65 -22.14
C PHE A 99 9.74 28.69 -22.88
N THR A 100 10.12 29.89 -23.34
CA THR A 100 11.34 30.09 -24.12
C THR A 100 12.38 30.84 -23.31
N VAL A 101 13.64 30.45 -23.47
CA VAL A 101 14.81 31.15 -22.92
C VAL A 101 15.82 31.36 -24.04
N GLU A 102 16.39 32.56 -24.13
CA GLU A 102 17.44 32.89 -25.09
C GLU A 102 18.81 32.59 -24.48
N VAL A 103 19.61 31.79 -25.20
CA VAL A 103 20.97 31.42 -24.82
C VAL A 103 21.90 31.72 -26.00
N ASP A 104 22.86 32.63 -25.80
CA ASP A 104 23.80 33.06 -26.84
C ASP A 104 23.12 33.50 -28.16
N GLY A 105 21.98 34.19 -28.06
CA GLY A 105 21.21 34.64 -29.23
C GLY A 105 20.39 33.54 -29.91
N VAL A 106 20.25 32.37 -29.28
CA VAL A 106 19.46 31.25 -29.78
C VAL A 106 18.35 30.91 -28.79
N GLU A 107 17.12 30.91 -29.28
CA GLU A 107 15.97 30.50 -28.48
C GLU A 107 15.99 28.99 -28.20
N ARG A 108 15.64 28.64 -26.97
CA ARG A 108 15.47 27.27 -26.47
C ARG A 108 14.14 27.16 -25.78
N VAL A 109 13.43 26.09 -26.10
CA VAL A 109 12.09 25.83 -25.57
C VAL A 109 12.20 24.80 -24.45
N PHE A 110 11.53 25.09 -23.35
CA PHE A 110 11.41 24.23 -22.19
C PHE A 110 9.95 23.97 -21.92
N ARG A 111 9.63 22.82 -21.37
CA ARG A 111 8.27 22.48 -20.94
C ARG A 111 8.27 22.18 -19.46
N GLY A 112 7.32 22.81 -18.75
CA GLY A 112 7.19 22.67 -17.31
C GLY A 112 6.74 23.97 -16.66
N VAL A 113 6.93 24.05 -15.35
CA VAL A 113 6.62 25.22 -14.54
C VAL A 113 7.95 25.86 -14.12
N LYS A 114 8.23 27.05 -14.67
CA LYS A 114 9.45 27.79 -14.34
C LYS A 114 9.49 28.08 -12.84
N GLY A 115 10.60 27.74 -12.18
CA GLY A 115 10.75 27.88 -10.74
C GLY A 115 10.31 26.65 -9.94
N GLU A 116 9.88 25.57 -10.59
CA GLU A 116 9.57 24.29 -9.96
C GLU A 116 10.31 23.14 -10.66
N VAL A 117 9.83 22.73 -11.84
CA VAL A 117 10.42 21.66 -12.64
C VAL A 117 10.15 21.89 -14.13
N ALA A 118 11.16 21.66 -14.97
CA ALA A 118 11.04 21.72 -16.42
C ALA A 118 12.07 20.83 -17.11
N PHE A 119 11.81 20.48 -18.37
CA PHE A 119 12.79 19.79 -19.21
C PHE A 119 12.95 20.52 -20.55
N LEU A 120 14.06 20.25 -21.25
CA LEU A 120 14.27 20.75 -22.60
C LEU A 120 13.22 20.15 -23.54
N ASP A 121 12.34 20.99 -24.08
CA ASP A 121 11.18 20.53 -24.84
C ASP A 121 11.62 19.79 -26.10
N MET A 122 10.94 18.69 -26.37
CA MET A 122 11.25 17.82 -27.49
C MET A 122 10.00 17.12 -27.99
N GLU A 123 10.04 16.68 -29.25
CA GLU A 123 9.00 15.78 -29.75
C GLU A 123 9.16 14.40 -29.11
N LEU A 124 8.07 13.90 -28.52
CA LEU A 124 8.00 12.59 -27.90
C LEU A 124 7.19 11.66 -28.80
N THR A 125 7.76 10.50 -29.11
CA THR A 125 7.15 9.49 -29.98
C THR A 125 7.17 8.13 -29.28
N ALA A 126 6.05 7.41 -29.35
CA ALA A 126 5.92 6.09 -28.76
C ALA A 126 6.98 5.12 -29.31
N GLY A 127 7.56 4.30 -28.43
CA GLY A 127 8.60 3.33 -28.75
C GLY A 127 9.98 3.92 -29.07
N ASN A 128 10.12 5.25 -29.21
CA ASN A 128 11.37 5.90 -29.54
C ASN A 128 12.01 6.56 -28.31
N PRO A 129 13.26 6.22 -27.96
CA PRO A 129 13.96 6.85 -26.85
C PRO A 129 14.23 8.34 -27.10
N GLY A 130 13.78 9.19 -26.18
CA GLY A 130 14.01 10.63 -26.19
C GLY A 130 15.03 11.04 -25.13
N LYS A 131 16.14 11.66 -25.55
CA LYS A 131 17.13 12.22 -24.62
C LYS A 131 16.78 13.68 -24.31
N THR A 132 16.62 14.00 -23.03
CA THR A 132 16.42 15.38 -22.56
C THR A 132 17.23 15.65 -21.28
N ARG A 133 17.12 16.87 -20.76
CA ARG A 133 17.67 17.28 -19.48
C ARG A 133 16.54 17.92 -18.67
N TRP A 134 16.39 17.46 -17.44
CA TRP A 134 15.47 18.02 -16.46
C TRP A 134 16.19 19.05 -15.61
N PHE A 135 15.45 20.08 -15.18
CA PHE A 135 15.89 21.20 -14.37
C PHE A 135 14.94 21.35 -13.20
N PHE A 136 15.50 21.55 -12.01
CA PHE A 136 14.77 21.62 -10.75
C PHE A 136 15.16 22.88 -10.00
N TRP A 137 14.17 23.53 -9.40
CA TRP A 137 14.34 24.76 -8.62
C TRP A 137 13.94 24.57 -7.16
N GLY A 138 14.65 25.25 -6.26
CA GLY A 138 14.32 25.26 -4.84
C GLY A 138 15.55 25.10 -3.94
N ASP A 139 15.53 25.81 -2.82
CA ASP A 139 16.67 25.89 -1.90
C ASP A 139 16.93 24.57 -1.15
N ASP A 140 15.91 23.72 -1.03
CA ASP A 140 16.01 22.40 -0.39
C ASP A 140 16.85 21.41 -1.23
N LEU A 141 17.17 21.73 -2.49
CA LEU A 141 17.86 20.83 -3.43
C LEU A 141 19.34 20.58 -3.06
N GLU A 142 19.96 21.43 -2.23
CA GLU A 142 21.37 21.23 -1.81
C GLU A 142 21.57 20.00 -0.91
N GLN A 143 20.51 19.55 -0.21
CA GLN A 143 20.55 18.37 0.65
C GLN A 143 20.19 17.07 -0.10
N LEU A 144 19.78 17.15 -1.37
CA LEU A 144 19.19 16.04 -2.14
C LEU A 144 20.19 15.17 -2.89
N ASN A 145 21.49 15.37 -2.71
CA ASN A 145 22.54 14.56 -3.35
C ASN A 145 22.52 13.07 -2.94
N GLU A 146 21.68 12.69 -2.00
CA GLU A 146 21.51 11.32 -1.52
C GLU A 146 20.26 10.64 -2.10
N GLU A 147 19.39 11.36 -2.80
CA GLU A 147 18.09 10.85 -3.27
C GLU A 147 18.06 10.61 -4.78
N ASN A 148 17.19 9.71 -5.25
CA ASN A 148 17.00 9.46 -6.68
C ASN A 148 16.00 10.45 -7.27
N PHE A 149 16.24 10.87 -8.51
CA PHE A 149 15.21 11.39 -9.39
C PHE A 149 14.37 10.22 -9.92
N ILE A 150 13.08 10.22 -9.59
CA ILE A 150 12.12 9.25 -10.11
C ILE A 150 11.10 10.01 -10.97
N LEU A 151 10.92 9.57 -12.22
CA LEU A 151 9.89 10.11 -13.11
C LEU A 151 8.84 9.05 -13.36
N VAL A 152 7.62 9.30 -12.89
CA VAL A 152 6.48 8.41 -13.10
C VAL A 152 5.60 8.97 -14.21
N GLY A 153 5.38 8.19 -15.26
CA GLY A 153 4.46 8.49 -16.36
C GLY A 153 3.12 7.78 -16.16
N ILE A 154 2.02 8.52 -16.23
CA ILE A 154 0.65 8.00 -16.15
C ILE A 154 -0.11 8.34 -17.42
N HIS A 155 -0.61 7.34 -18.12
CA HIS A 155 -1.36 7.50 -19.35
C HIS A 155 -2.83 7.85 -19.07
N ARG A 156 -3.36 8.87 -19.74
CA ARG A 156 -4.71 9.39 -19.49
C ARG A 156 -5.82 8.37 -19.68
N GLU A 157 -5.78 7.63 -20.79
CA GLU A 157 -6.91 6.80 -21.20
C GLU A 157 -6.87 5.40 -20.59
N THR A 158 -5.67 4.83 -20.45
CA THR A 158 -5.49 3.47 -19.93
C THR A 158 -5.27 3.44 -18.42
N GLY A 159 -4.87 4.57 -17.82
CA GLY A 159 -4.41 4.63 -16.43
C GLY A 159 -3.10 3.85 -16.21
N GLU A 160 -2.38 3.51 -17.28
CA GLU A 160 -1.09 2.82 -17.19
C GLU A 160 -0.08 3.73 -16.49
N GLU A 161 0.58 3.19 -15.46
CA GLU A 161 1.62 3.88 -14.70
C GLU A 161 2.96 3.16 -14.90
N ILE A 162 3.99 3.92 -15.28
CA ILE A 162 5.34 3.40 -15.53
C ILE A 162 6.41 4.32 -14.95
N ILE A 163 7.50 3.73 -14.46
CA ILE A 163 8.71 4.48 -14.10
C ILE A 163 9.52 4.69 -15.37
N LEU A 164 9.64 5.96 -15.79
CA LEU A 164 10.39 6.38 -16.97
C LEU A 164 11.86 6.67 -16.64
N VAL A 165 12.13 7.11 -15.41
CA VAL A 165 13.46 7.43 -14.90
C VAL A 165 13.54 7.01 -13.44
N ASP A 166 14.65 6.40 -13.05
CA ASP A 166 15.06 6.17 -11.67
C ASP A 166 16.59 6.29 -11.63
N SER A 167 17.11 7.42 -11.15
CA SER A 167 18.52 7.77 -11.32
C SER A 167 19.04 8.75 -10.26
N ASN A 168 20.29 8.54 -9.85
CA ASN A 168 21.03 9.40 -8.92
C ASN A 168 22.17 10.20 -9.60
N GLY A 169 22.14 10.33 -10.93
CA GLY A 169 23.17 11.00 -11.74
C GLY A 169 23.08 12.53 -11.77
N TRP A 170 22.99 13.19 -10.61
CA TRP A 170 22.76 14.63 -10.49
C TRP A 170 23.89 15.51 -11.02
N GLU A 171 23.50 16.66 -11.59
CA GLU A 171 24.37 17.79 -11.90
C GLU A 171 23.92 18.98 -11.05
N MET A 172 24.84 19.62 -10.33
CA MET A 172 24.55 20.72 -9.40
C MET A 172 25.17 22.03 -9.85
N ILE A 173 24.70 23.14 -9.27
CA ILE A 173 25.30 24.47 -9.44
C ILE A 173 26.82 24.40 -9.16
N GLY A 174 27.59 24.95 -10.10
CA GLY A 174 29.05 24.85 -10.20
C GLY A 174 29.55 24.95 -11.64
N TYR A 175 28.64 24.89 -12.62
CA TYR A 175 28.88 25.11 -14.04
C TYR A 175 28.92 26.61 -14.40
N PRO A 176 29.61 26.99 -15.50
CA PRO A 176 29.74 28.38 -15.91
C PRO A 176 28.38 29.03 -16.22
N GLU A 177 28.31 30.37 -16.09
CA GLU A 177 27.10 31.19 -16.28
C GLU A 177 26.39 30.98 -17.64
N ASN A 178 27.07 30.35 -18.62
CA ASN A 178 26.55 30.05 -19.95
C ASN A 178 25.99 28.62 -20.12
N ASP A 179 25.97 27.78 -19.08
CA ASP A 179 25.23 26.52 -19.12
C ASP A 179 23.75 26.74 -18.82
N TYR A 180 22.87 25.89 -19.37
CA TYR A 180 21.42 26.00 -19.16
C TYR A 180 21.03 26.02 -17.68
N LEU A 181 21.75 25.27 -16.85
CA LEU A 181 21.51 25.24 -15.41
C LEU A 181 21.67 26.65 -14.79
N GLY A 182 22.75 27.34 -15.14
CA GLY A 182 23.03 28.70 -14.67
C GLY A 182 22.07 29.74 -15.27
N ILE A 183 21.77 29.64 -16.57
CA ILE A 183 20.87 30.58 -17.26
C ILE A 183 19.44 30.48 -16.74
N LEU A 184 18.98 29.27 -16.43
CA LEU A 184 17.67 29.03 -15.83
C LEU A 184 17.62 29.39 -14.34
N GLU A 185 18.78 29.67 -13.72
CA GLU A 185 18.94 29.82 -12.27
C GLU A 185 18.36 28.61 -11.52
N ALA A 186 18.45 27.42 -12.13
CA ALA A 186 18.01 26.17 -11.53
C ALA A 186 19.11 25.60 -10.63
N GLN A 187 18.72 25.00 -9.51
CA GLN A 187 19.67 24.49 -8.51
C GLN A 187 20.24 23.12 -8.88
N SER A 188 19.51 22.33 -9.67
CA SER A 188 20.01 21.05 -10.17
C SER A 188 19.43 20.68 -11.54
N SER A 189 20.17 19.83 -12.26
CA SER A 189 19.70 19.19 -13.47
C SER A 189 20.09 17.72 -13.54
N GLN A 190 19.40 16.97 -14.40
CA GLN A 190 19.78 15.59 -14.72
C GLN A 190 19.46 15.27 -16.18
N HIS A 191 20.43 14.66 -16.88
CA HIS A 191 20.21 14.12 -18.22
C HIS A 191 19.46 12.79 -18.14
N THR A 192 18.41 12.63 -18.93
CA THR A 192 17.59 11.42 -18.94
C THR A 192 17.34 10.92 -20.35
N VAL A 193 17.02 9.64 -20.46
CA VAL A 193 16.45 9.04 -21.67
C VAL A 193 15.11 8.44 -21.29
N ILE A 194 14.04 8.90 -21.92
CA ILE A 194 12.67 8.44 -21.65
C ILE A 194 12.08 7.77 -22.89
N THR A 195 11.32 6.70 -22.69
CA THR A 195 10.63 5.98 -23.77
C THR A 195 9.20 5.69 -23.32
N PHE A 196 8.23 6.12 -24.11
CA PHE A 196 6.82 5.85 -23.84
C PHE A 196 6.36 4.62 -24.63
N PRO A 197 5.57 3.70 -24.06
CA PRO A 197 5.11 2.50 -24.75
C PRO A 197 4.02 2.79 -25.79
N SER A 198 3.26 3.87 -25.61
CA SER A 198 2.10 4.23 -26.44
C SER A 198 1.97 5.75 -26.59
N SER A 199 1.30 6.16 -27.66
CA SER A 199 0.92 7.55 -27.93
C SER A 199 -0.25 7.97 -27.04
N GLY A 200 -0.48 9.28 -26.96
CA GLY A 200 -1.54 9.88 -26.16
C GLY A 200 -1.02 10.88 -25.12
N LEU A 201 -1.91 11.28 -24.21
CA LEU A 201 -1.57 12.21 -23.14
C LEU A 201 -0.99 11.45 -21.94
N TRP A 202 0.16 11.92 -21.48
CA TRP A 202 0.87 11.38 -20.34
C TRP A 202 1.08 12.47 -19.30
N ARG A 203 0.71 12.18 -18.04
CA ARG A 203 1.09 12.99 -16.88
C ARG A 203 2.42 12.47 -16.36
N LEU A 204 3.37 13.36 -16.16
CA LEU A 204 4.71 13.07 -15.68
C LEU A 204 4.83 13.67 -14.28
N ASP A 205 4.90 12.81 -13.27
CA ASP A 205 5.12 13.22 -11.90
C ASP A 205 6.61 13.04 -11.59
N ALA A 206 7.30 14.14 -11.33
CA ALA A 206 8.72 14.18 -11.04
C ALA A 206 8.94 14.19 -9.53
N TYR A 207 9.57 13.14 -9.01
CA TYR A 207 9.88 12.96 -7.61
C TYR A 207 11.39 13.07 -7.38
N ILE A 208 11.76 13.66 -6.25
CA ILE A 208 13.12 13.55 -5.70
C ILE A 208 12.98 12.87 -4.35
N GLY A 209 13.53 11.66 -4.25
CA GLY A 209 13.25 10.75 -3.14
C GLY A 209 11.75 10.45 -3.06
N GLU A 210 11.14 10.80 -1.93
CA GLU A 210 9.70 10.62 -1.68
C GLU A 210 8.88 11.89 -1.97
N LYS A 211 9.52 13.02 -2.30
CA LYS A 211 8.86 14.32 -2.48
C LYS A 211 8.45 14.53 -3.94
N LEU A 212 7.15 14.71 -4.18
CA LEU A 212 6.66 15.21 -5.46
C LEU A 212 7.15 16.65 -5.67
N PHE A 213 7.94 16.84 -6.71
CA PHE A 213 8.57 18.11 -7.04
C PHE A 213 7.77 18.91 -8.06
N GLY A 214 7.08 18.21 -8.96
CA GLY A 214 6.10 18.83 -9.84
C GLY A 214 5.53 17.85 -10.85
N THR A 215 4.52 18.32 -11.56
CA THR A 215 3.75 17.54 -12.52
C THR A 215 3.73 18.25 -13.87
N ILE A 216 4.02 17.51 -14.93
CA ILE A 216 4.01 18.00 -16.31
C ILE A 216 3.16 17.08 -17.17
N VAL A 217 2.26 17.63 -17.98
CA VAL A 217 1.48 16.86 -18.95
C VAL A 217 2.06 17.05 -20.34
N VAL A 218 2.28 15.95 -21.04
CA VAL A 218 2.84 15.90 -22.39
C VAL A 218 1.93 15.13 -23.33
N GLU A 219 2.03 15.44 -24.62
CA GLU A 219 1.46 14.63 -25.70
C GLU A 219 2.56 13.81 -26.36
N VAL A 220 2.36 12.49 -26.45
CA VAL A 220 3.25 11.55 -27.13
C VAL A 220 2.60 11.15 -28.44
N LYS A 221 3.34 11.28 -29.54
CA LYS A 221 2.90 10.93 -30.89
C LYS A 221 3.13 9.45 -31.20
N ASP A 222 2.50 8.97 -32.26
CA ASP A 222 2.77 7.65 -32.86
C ASP A 222 4.13 7.58 -33.57
#